data_AF-A0A0E3NQQ5-F1
#
_entry.id   AF-A0A0E3NQQ5-F1
#
_cell.length_a   1.000
_cell.length_b   1.000
_cell.length_c   1.000
_cell.angle_alpha   90.00
_cell.angle_beta   90.00
_cell.angle_gamma   90.00
#
_symmetry.space_group_name_H-M   'P 1'
#
loop_
_entity.id
_entity.type
_entity.pdbx_description
1 polymer ?
#
loop_
_entity_poly.entity_id
_entity_poly.type
_entity_poly.pdbx_seq_one_letter_code
_entity_poly.pdbx_strand_id
1 'polypeptide(L)'
;MLIVMTIFAINVYLQHPILDSFLFSLTLTFGLIPQVLPAIININLSRGAREMAQKKVIVRRLASIENLGSTNMLCSNKTGTLTSSSRFRA
;
A
#
# COMPACT_ATOMS: atom_id res chain seq x y z
N MET A 1 20.14 -4.38 -7.48
CA MET A 1 21.28 -5.32 -7.53
C MET A 1 22.12 -5.13 -8.79
N LEU A 2 21.56 -5.29 -9.99
CA LEU A 2 22.30 -5.09 -11.25
C LEU A 2 22.89 -3.67 -11.38
N ILE A 3 22.06 -2.63 -11.24
CA ILE A 3 22.49 -1.21 -11.23
C ILE A 3 23.58 -0.94 -10.18
N VAL A 4 23.42 -1.51 -8.99
CA VAL A 4 24.32 -1.29 -7.84
C VAL A 4 25.69 -1.92 -8.09
N MET A 5 25.72 -3.16 -8.59
CA MET A 5 26.96 -3.87 -8.98
C MET A 5 27.70 -3.15 -10.10
N THR A 6 26.98 -2.65 -11.11
CA THR A 6 27.59 -1.89 -12.21
C THR A 6 28.21 -0.59 -11.72
N ILE A 7 27.51 0.18 -10.87
CA ILE A 7 28.03 1.44 -10.31
C ILE A 7 29.25 1.20 -9.42
N PHE A 8 29.25 0.13 -8.62
CA PHE A 8 30.40 -0.24 -7.79
C PHE A 8 31.61 -0.63 -8.64
N ALA A 9 31.41 -1.46 -9.67
CA ALA A 9 32.49 -1.87 -10.58
C ALA A 9 33.09 -0.66 -11.33
N ILE A 10 32.26 0.29 -11.77
CA ILE A 10 32.72 1.54 -12.40
C ILE A 10 33.53 2.39 -11.41
N ASN A 11 33.06 2.55 -10.16
CA ASN A 11 33.78 3.35 -9.16
C ASN A 11 35.15 2.77 -8.81
N VAL A 12 35.25 1.44 -8.68
CA VAL A 12 36.53 0.75 -8.45
C VAL A 12 37.44 0.86 -9.67
N TYR A 13 36.89 0.76 -10.88
CA TYR A 13 37.65 0.97 -12.13
C TYR A 13 38.21 2.41 -12.23
N LEU A 14 37.47 3.41 -11.73
CA LEU A 14 37.88 4.81 -11.65
C LEU A 14 38.92 5.10 -10.53
N GLN A 15 39.47 4.07 -9.87
CA GLN A 15 40.46 4.20 -8.78
C GLN A 15 39.94 4.95 -7.54
N HIS A 16 38.62 5.02 -7.33
CA HIS A 16 38.09 5.53 -6.06
C HIS A 16 38.41 4.57 -4.92
N PRO A 17 38.57 5.07 -3.68
CA PRO A 17 38.74 4.21 -2.51
C PRO A 17 37.63 3.17 -2.44
N ILE A 18 38.02 1.91 -2.22
CA ILE A 18 37.09 0.77 -2.20
C ILE A 18 36.00 0.97 -1.14
N LEU A 19 36.38 1.57 0.00
CA LEU A 19 35.47 1.86 1.10
C LEU A 19 34.39 2.88 0.71
N ASP A 20 34.78 3.97 0.03
CA ASP A 20 33.84 4.99 -0.43
C ASP A 20 32.89 4.44 -1.50
N SER A 21 33.44 3.65 -2.43
CA SER A 21 32.67 2.97 -3.48
C SER A 21 31.60 2.05 -2.87
N PHE A 22 31.96 1.33 -1.79
CA PHE A 22 31.06 0.44 -1.08
C PHE A 22 29.95 1.22 -0.34
N LEU A 23 30.32 2.27 0.40
CA LEU A 23 29.36 3.13 1.13
C LEU A 23 28.39 3.85 0.18
N PHE A 24 28.88 4.28 -0.99
CA PHE A 24 28.07 4.91 -2.03
C PHE A 24 27.04 3.93 -2.62
N SER A 25 27.50 2.73 -2.98
CA SER A 25 26.65 1.63 -3.48
C SER A 25 25.55 1.24 -2.47
N LEU A 26 25.90 1.19 -1.18
CA LEU A 26 24.96 0.93 -0.09
C LEU A 26 23.89 2.03 0.02
N THR A 27 24.32 3.30 -0.02
CA THR A 27 23.43 4.47 0.06
C THR A 27 22.45 4.50 -1.12
N LEU A 28 22.94 4.27 -2.34
CA LEU A 28 22.10 4.14 -3.54
C LEU A 28 21.04 3.06 -3.40
N THR A 29 21.41 1.91 -2.86
CA THR A 29 20.46 0.80 -2.65
C THR A 29 19.30 1.21 -1.77
N PHE A 30 19.55 1.92 -0.67
CA PHE A 30 18.50 2.41 0.22
C PHE A 30 17.70 3.56 -0.40
N GLY A 31 18.35 4.48 -1.13
CA GLY A 31 17.69 5.62 -1.78
C GLY A 31 16.69 5.23 -2.88
N LEU A 32 16.85 4.05 -3.49
CA LEU A 32 15.96 3.55 -4.52
C LEU A 32 14.71 2.83 -3.98
N ILE A 33 14.67 2.49 -2.68
CA ILE A 33 13.53 1.78 -2.09
C ILE A 33 12.56 2.83 -1.52
N PRO A 34 11.36 3.01 -2.11
CA PRO A 34 10.36 3.93 -1.58
C PRO A 34 9.68 3.33 -0.34
N GLN A 35 10.37 3.36 0.81
CA GLN A 35 9.87 2.80 2.07
C GLN A 35 8.66 3.55 2.65
N VAL A 36 8.44 4.80 2.22
CA VAL A 36 7.38 5.67 2.76
C VAL A 36 6.02 5.44 2.08
N LEU A 37 6.00 4.80 0.90
CA LEU A 37 4.76 4.60 0.13
C LEU A 37 3.67 3.80 0.89
N PRO A 38 3.98 2.69 1.59
CA PRO A 38 2.98 1.94 2.36
C PRO A 38 2.38 2.78 3.50
N ALA A 39 3.17 3.67 4.11
CA ALA A 39 2.68 4.56 5.16
C ALA A 39 1.68 5.59 4.61
N ILE A 40 2.00 6.20 3.45
CA ILE A 40 1.10 7.16 2.78
C ILE A 40 -0.22 6.51 2.42
N ILE A 41 -0.20 5.28 1.87
CA ILE A 41 -1.42 4.54 1.52
C ILE A 41 -2.28 4.31 2.77
N ASN A 42 -1.69 3.82 3.86
CA ASN A 42 -2.42 3.58 5.11
C ASN A 42 -3.03 4.85 5.70
N ILE A 43 -2.34 5.99 5.64
CA ILE A 43 -2.87 7.28 6.11
C ILE A 43 -4.09 7.69 5.29
N ASN A 44 -4.00 7.59 3.96
CA ASN A 44 -5.11 7.93 3.06
C ASN A 44 -6.31 6.99 3.27
N LEU A 45 -6.08 5.67 3.37
CA LEU A 45 -7.14 4.71 3.66
C LEU A 45 -7.76 4.94 5.04
N SER A 46 -6.97 5.31 6.05
CA SER A 46 -7.46 5.63 7.39
C SER A 46 -8.36 6.86 7.38
N ARG A 47 -8.00 7.89 6.62
CA ARG A 47 -8.86 9.07 6.39
C ARG A 47 -10.16 8.66 5.70
N GLY A 48 -10.09 7.85 4.65
CA GLY A 48 -11.27 7.31 3.97
C GLY A 48 -12.17 6.49 4.91
N ALA A 49 -11.58 5.66 5.77
CA ALA A 49 -12.30 4.90 6.79
C ALA A 49 -13.06 5.81 7.76
N ARG A 50 -12.44 6.92 8.19
CA ARG A 50 -13.07 7.92 9.05
C ARG A 50 -14.25 8.61 8.37
N GLU A 51 -14.12 8.96 7.10
CA GLU A 51 -15.20 9.54 6.30
C GLU A 51 -16.37 8.55 6.08
N MET A 52 -16.07 7.26 5.86
CA MET A 52 -17.08 6.20 5.77
C MET A 52 -17.82 5.99 7.11
N ALA A 53 -17.10 6.06 8.23
CA ALA A 53 -17.69 5.93 9.56
C ALA A 53 -18.70 7.04 9.87
N GLN A 54 -18.43 8.28 9.44
CA GLN A 54 -19.38 9.40 9.54
C GLN A 54 -20.69 9.13 8.76
N LYS A 55 -20.62 8.31 7.71
CA LYS A 55 -21.77 7.84 6.91
C LYS A 55 -22.37 6.52 7.43
N LYS A 56 -22.08 6.14 8.69
CA LYS A 56 -22.55 4.90 9.33
C LYS A 56 -22.03 3.60 8.69
N VAL A 57 -20.91 3.65 7.96
CA VAL A 57 -20.24 2.47 7.38
C VAL A 57 -18.98 2.15 8.19
N ILE A 58 -18.93 0.96 8.82
CA ILE A 58 -17.80 0.56 9.66
C ILE A 58 -16.81 -0.25 8.83
N VAL A 59 -15.62 0.32 8.59
CA VAL A 59 -14.51 -0.35 7.91
C VAL A 59 -13.69 -1.14 8.94
N ARG A 60 -13.68 -2.47 8.84
CA ARG A 60 -12.88 -3.35 9.73
C ARG A 60 -11.43 -3.56 9.26
N ARG A 61 -11.17 -3.38 7.96
CA ARG A 61 -9.84 -3.54 7.34
C ARG A 61 -9.64 -2.45 6.30
N LEU A 62 -8.55 -1.69 6.39
CA LEU A 62 -8.27 -0.57 5.48
C LEU A 62 -8.19 -1.03 4.01
N ALA A 63 -7.57 -2.19 3.75
CA ALA A 63 -7.50 -2.77 2.40
C ALA A 63 -8.88 -3.04 1.77
N SER A 64 -9.95 -3.17 2.56
CA SER A 64 -11.30 -3.33 2.02
C SER A 64 -11.81 -2.07 1.31
N ILE A 65 -11.27 -0.89 1.63
CA ILE A 65 -11.62 0.37 0.94
C ILE A 65 -11.09 0.32 -0.50
N GLU A 66 -9.85 -0.14 -0.70
CA GLU A 66 -9.27 -0.29 -2.03
C GLU A 66 -10.02 -1.35 -2.85
N ASN A 67 -10.30 -2.52 -2.25
CA ASN A 67 -11.09 -3.56 -2.91
C ASN A 67 -12.48 -3.08 -3.31
N LEU A 68 -13.17 -2.30 -2.46
CA LEU A 68 -14.47 -1.73 -2.81
C LEU A 68 -14.36 -0.72 -3.96
N GLY A 69 -13.27 0.06 -4.01
CA GLY A 69 -13.00 1.02 -5.08
C GLY A 69 -12.68 0.36 -6.44
N SER A 70 -12.08 -0.83 -6.43
CA SER A 70 -11.72 -1.59 -7.65
C SER A 70 -12.72 -2.69 -8.02
N THR A 71 -13.82 -2.83 -7.28
CA THR A 71 -14.83 -3.87 -7.53
C THR A 71 -15.62 -3.58 -8.80
N ASN A 72 -15.64 -4.53 -9.73
CA ASN A 72 -16.45 -4.46 -10.95
C ASN A 72 -17.75 -5.27 -10.87
N MET A 73 -17.84 -6.25 -9.96
CA MET A 73 -19.05 -7.06 -9.74
C MET A 73 -19.42 -7.07 -8.26
N LEU A 74 -20.64 -6.66 -7.96
CA LEU A 74 -21.21 -6.68 -6.61
C LEU A 74 -22.21 -7.83 -6.49
N CYS A 75 -21.81 -8.89 -5.79
CA CYS A 75 -22.74 -9.96 -5.41
C CYS A 75 -23.44 -9.56 -4.11
N SER A 76 -24.76 -9.40 -4.16
CA SER A 76 -25.58 -9.04 -2.99
C SER A 76 -26.55 -10.17 -2.65
N ASN A 77 -26.75 -10.42 -1.37
CA ASN A 77 -27.76 -11.37 -0.91
C ASN A 77 -29.17 -10.76 -1.06
N LYS A 78 -30.18 -11.58 -1.34
CA LYS A 78 -31.56 -11.09 -1.50
C LYS A 78 -32.19 -10.72 -0.15
N THR A 79 -32.32 -11.69 0.75
CA THR A 79 -33.06 -11.53 2.01
C THR A 79 -32.24 -10.80 3.05
N GLY A 80 -32.76 -9.70 3.61
CA GLY A 80 -32.08 -8.91 4.64
C GLY A 80 -31.01 -7.95 4.10
N THR A 81 -30.80 -7.88 2.77
CA THR A 81 -29.89 -6.90 2.15
C THR A 81 -30.59 -6.13 1.02
N LEU A 82 -31.08 -6.79 -0.04
CA LEU A 82 -31.90 -6.13 -1.07
C LEU A 82 -33.34 -5.93 -0.61
N THR A 83 -33.88 -6.87 0.16
CA THR A 83 -35.23 -6.79 0.73
C THR A 83 -35.14 -6.67 2.25
N SER A 84 -35.88 -5.73 2.84
CA SER A 84 -36.06 -5.65 4.29
C SER A 84 -36.68 -6.95 4.80
N SER A 85 -36.03 -7.60 5.78
CA SER A 85 -36.57 -8.78 6.45
C SER A 85 -37.66 -8.34 7.43
N SER A 86 -38.90 -8.20 6.96
CA SER A 86 -40.04 -7.76 7.75
C SER A 86 -40.77 -8.88 8.49
N ARG A 87 -40.16 -10.06 8.66
CA ARG A 87 -40.79 -11.15 9.44
C ARG A 87 -40.73 -10.81 10.93
N PHE A 88 -41.77 -10.09 11.35
CA PHE A 88 -42.18 -9.78 12.72
C PHE A 88 -42.13 -11.07 13.56
N ARG A 89 -41.25 -11.10 14.56
CA ARG A 89 -41.33 -12.07 15.67
C ARG A 89 -42.32 -11.49 16.67
N ALA A 90 -43.42 -12.20 16.86
CA ALA A 90 -44.29 -12.10 18.03
C ALA A 90 -43.53 -12.50 19.31
#